data_AF-A0A519CBV9-F1
#
_entry.id   AF-A0A519CBV9-F1
#
_cell.length_a   1.000
_cell.length_b   1.000
_cell.length_c   1.000
_cell.angle_alpha   90.00
_cell.angle_beta   90.00
_cell.angle_gamma   90.00
#
_symmetry.space_group_name_H-M   'P 1'
#
loop_
_entity.id
_entity.type
_entity.pdbx_description
1 polymer ?
#
loop_
_entity_poly.entity_id
_entity_poly.type
_entity_poly.pdbx_seq_one_letter_code
_entity_poly.pdbx_strand_id
1 'polypeptide(L)' 'MDFSEVLSYFLALICVVAGGLILWGNEAYIVPASGRSLRLPCSFLFWVLAVVFWAMAVVIEDDEENL' A
#
# COMPACT_ATOMS: atom_id res chain seq x y z
N MET A 1 -6.30 12.59 16.64
CA MET A 1 -5.62 11.37 16.16
C MET A 1 -6.29 10.15 16.73
N ASP A 2 -7.42 9.82 16.12
CA ASP A 2 -8.12 8.58 16.34
C ASP A 2 -7.25 7.36 15.99
N PHE A 3 -7.47 6.25 16.70
CA PHE A 3 -6.78 4.98 16.44
C PHE A 3 -6.92 4.54 14.97
N SER A 4 -8.06 4.83 14.35
CA SER A 4 -8.36 4.54 12.94
C SER A 4 -7.51 5.34 11.95
N GLU A 5 -7.19 6.60 12.28
CA GLU A 5 -6.33 7.47 11.47
C GLU A 5 -4.88 6.95 11.48
N VAL A 6 -4.35 6.70 12.68
CA VAL A 6 -3.00 6.14 12.87
C VAL A 6 -2.86 4.77 12.21
N LEU A 7 -3.89 3.92 12.33
CA LEU A 7 -3.93 2.62 11.67
C LEU A 7 -3.88 2.78 10.14
N SER A 8 -4.64 3.72 9.57
CA SER A 8 -4.67 3.97 8.11
C SER A 8 -3.32 4.46 7.58
N TYR A 9 -2.68 5.42 8.26
CA TYR A 9 -1.33 5.87 7.91
C TYR A 9 -0.29 4.73 8.01
N PHE A 10 -0.40 3.88 9.04
CA PHE A 10 0.49 2.73 9.21
C PHE A 10 0.32 1.69 8.09
N LEU A 11 -0.93 1.37 7.71
CA LEU A 11 -1.23 0.48 6.59
C LEU A 11 -0.77 1.07 5.25
N ALA A 12 -0.94 2.37 5.03
CA ALA A 12 -0.44 3.06 3.85
C ALA A 12 1.09 2.91 3.74
N LEU A 13 1.81 3.16 4.84
CA LEU A 13 3.27 3.03 4.89
C LEU A 13 3.73 1.60 4.60
N ILE A 14 3.08 0.59 5.20
CA ILE A 14 3.37 -0.82 4.90
C ILE A 14 3.15 -1.13 3.43
N CYS A 15 2.07 -0.63 2.82
CA CYS A 15 1.77 -0.85 1.41
C CYS A 15 2.82 -0.21 0.48
N VAL A 16 3.31 0.99 0.80
CA VAL A 16 4.42 1.63 0.06
C VAL A 16 5.69 0.79 0.17
N VAL A 17 6.07 0.38 1.38
CA VAL A 17 7.27 -0.41 1.61
C VAL A 17 7.17 -1.77 0.93
N ALA A 18 6.05 -2.47 1.06
CA ALA A 18 5.80 -3.75 0.39
C ALA A 18 5.84 -3.62 -1.13
N GLY A 19 5.17 -2.61 -1.70
CA GLY A 19 5.20 -2.35 -3.13
C GLY A 19 6.61 -2.02 -3.64
N GLY A 20 7.39 -1.24 -2.88
CA GLY A 20 8.79 -0.94 -3.19
C GLY A 20 9.70 -2.16 -3.11
N LEU A 21 9.54 -2.99 -2.07
CA LEU A 21 10.27 -4.25 -1.94
C LEU A 21 9.93 -5.24 -3.05
N ILE A 22 8.66 -5.30 -3.48
CA ILE A 22 8.25 -6.12 -4.63
C ILE A 22 8.84 -5.54 -5.91
N LEU A 23 8.85 -4.23 -6.10
CA LEU A 23 9.43 -3.59 -7.29
C LEU A 23 10.95 -3.82 -7.38
N TRP A 24 11.67 -3.80 -6.25
CA TRP A 24 13.14 -3.97 -6.19
C TRP A 24 13.60 -5.42 -6.01
N GLY A 25 12.70 -6.30 -5.56
CA GLY A 25 12.98 -7.70 -5.23
C GLY A 25 13.27 -8.55 -6.47
N ASN A 26 14.19 -9.51 -6.34
CA ASN A 26 14.65 -10.33 -7.46
C ASN A 26 13.52 -11.15 -8.11
N GLU A 27 13.53 -11.28 -9.44
CA GLU A 27 12.49 -11.92 -10.27
C GLU A 27 12.23 -13.39 -9.87
N ALA A 28 13.22 -14.05 -9.25
CA ALA A 28 13.18 -15.44 -8.87
C ALA A 28 12.23 -15.81 -7.71
N TYR A 29 11.70 -14.84 -6.96
CA TYR A 29 10.83 -15.12 -5.80
C TYR A 29 9.32 -15.05 -6.11
N ILE A 30 8.93 -14.43 -7.24
CA ILE A 30 7.53 -14.29 -7.70
C ILE A 30 7.43 -14.79 -9.16
N VAL A 31 7.97 -15.99 -9.40
CA VAL A 31 7.75 -16.70 -10.68
C VAL A 31 6.50 -17.56 -10.50
N PRO A 32 5.36 -17.24 -11.13
CA PRO A 32 4.27 -18.20 -11.23
C PRO A 32 4.71 -19.36 -12.13
N ALA A 33 4.15 -20.55 -11.94
CA ALA A 33 4.38 -21.72 -12.81
C ALA A 33 4.07 -21.45 -14.32
N SER A 34 3.49 -20.30 -14.64
CA SER A 34 3.17 -19.81 -15.99
C SER A 34 4.29 -19.02 -16.69
N GLY A 35 5.46 -18.80 -16.05
CA GLY A 35 6.63 -18.20 -16.70
C GLY A 35 6.55 -16.70 -17.00
N ARG A 36 5.52 -16.00 -16.50
CA ARG A 36 5.31 -14.56 -16.71
C ARG A 36 5.44 -13.81 -15.38
N SER A 37 6.30 -12.79 -15.31
CA SER A 37 6.56 -12.05 -14.07
C SER A 37 5.27 -11.43 -13.51
N LEU A 38 4.82 -11.89 -12.34
CA LEU A 38 3.66 -11.32 -11.61
C LEU A 38 4.05 -10.12 -10.72
N ARG A 39 5.34 -9.74 -10.75
CA ARG A 39 5.91 -8.74 -9.85
C ARG A 39 5.39 -7.34 -10.11
N LEU A 40 5.33 -6.93 -11.38
CA LEU A 40 4.81 -5.62 -11.79
C LEU A 40 3.36 -5.37 -11.36
N PRO A 41 2.38 -6.24 -11.70
CA PRO A 41 0.99 -6.02 -11.31
C PRO A 41 0.81 -6.08 -9.78
N CYS A 42 1.59 -6.92 -9.08
CA CYS A 42 1.55 -6.99 -7.62
C CYS A 42 2.07 -5.69 -6.97
N SER A 43 3.23 -5.18 -7.41
CA SER A 43 3.76 -3.90 -6.92
C SER A 43 2.80 -2.73 -7.17
N PHE A 44 2.15 -2.72 -8.34
CA PHE A 44 1.17 -1.70 -8.71
C PHE A 44 -0.05 -1.74 -7.78
N LEU A 45 -0.60 -2.92 -7.49
CA LEU A 45 -1.72 -3.07 -6.56
C LEU A 45 -1.38 -2.55 -5.15
N PHE A 46 -0.19 -2.86 -4.65
CA PHE A 46 0.25 -2.36 -3.35
C PHE A 46 0.41 -0.84 -3.31
N TRP A 47 0.89 -0.23 -4.40
CA TRP A 47 0.95 1.23 -4.50
C TRP A 47 -0.43 1.88 -4.58
N VAL A 48 -1.37 1.28 -5.31
CA VAL A 48 -2.76 1.75 -5.35
C VAL A 48 -3.41 1.67 -3.96
N LEU A 49 -3.24 0.54 -3.26
CA LEU A 49 -3.74 0.40 -1.88
C LEU A 49 -3.13 1.46 -0.94
N ALA A 50 -1.84 1.76 -1.08
CA ALA A 50 -1.19 2.79 -0.28
C ALA A 50 -1.85 4.16 -0.46
N VAL A 51 -2.16 4.55 -1.71
CA VAL A 51 -2.86 5.81 -2.00
C VAL A 51 -4.27 5.81 -1.43
N VAL A 52 -4.99 4.69 -1.51
CA VAL A 52 -6.33 4.57 -0.93
C VAL A 52 -6.30 4.72 0.60
N PHE A 53 -5.40 4.02 1.29
CA PHE A 53 -5.29 4.15 2.75
C PHE A 53 -4.82 5.54 3.19
N TRP A 54 -3.96 6.18 2.40
CA TRP A 54 -3.58 7.57 2.63
C TRP A 54 -4.78 8.51 2.48
N ALA A 55 -5.54 8.38 1.39
CA ALA A 55 -6.72 9.21 1.15
C ALA A 55 -7.77 9.02 2.26
N MET A 56 -7.97 7.79 2.74
CA MET A 56 -8.84 7.53 3.88
C MET A 56 -8.34 8.18 5.17
N ALA A 57 -7.03 8.16 5.42
CA ALA A 57 -6.46 8.82 6.61
C ALA A 57 -6.71 10.33 6.59
N VAL A 58 -6.52 10.98 5.45
CA VAL A 58 -6.80 12.42 5.26
C VAL A 58 -8.28 12.73 5.49
N VAL A 59 -9.19 11.88 5.01
CA VAL A 59 -10.64 12.07 5.23
C VAL A 59 -11.00 11.94 6.71
N ILE A 60 -10.39 11.01 7.45
CA ILE A 60 -10.64 10.85 8.89
C ILE A 60 -10.12 12.07 9.67
N GLU A 61 -8.95 12.59 9.28
CA GLU A 61 -8.36 13.80 9.86
C GLU A 61 -9.24 15.03 9.60
N ASP A 62 -9.73 15.21 8.35
CA ASP A 62 -10.66 16.28 7.98
C ASP A 62 -12.00 16.20 8.73
N ASP A 63 -12.53 14.99 8.96
CA ASP A 63 -13.76 14.79 9.74
C ASP A 63 -13.57 15.11 11.24
N GLU A 64 -12.40 14.81 11.83
CA GLU A 64 -12.06 15.14 13.23
C GLU A 64 -11.88 16.66 13.42
N GLU A 65 -11.27 17.37 12.46
CA GLU A 65 -11.08 18.83 12.53
C GLU A 65 -12.36 19.65 12.33
N ASN A 66 -13.36 19.10 11.64
CA ASN A 66 -14.63 19.78 11.35
C ASN A 66 -15.74 19.54 12.39
N LEU A 67 -15.45 18.84 13.51
CA LEU A 67 -16.35 18.56 14.63
C LEU A 67 -16.10 19.49 15.84
#